data_AF-A0A7T8KLT4-F1
#
_entry.id   AF-A0A7T8KLT4-F1
#
_cell.length_a   1.000
_cell.length_b   1.000
_cell.length_c   1.000
_cell.angle_alpha   90.00
_cell.angle_beta   90.00
_cell.angle_gamma   90.00
#
_symmetry.space_group_name_H-M   'P 1'
#
loop_
_entity.id
_entity.type
_entity.pdbx_description
1 polymer ?
#
loop_
_entity_poly.entity_id
_entity_poly.type
_entity_poly.pdbx_seq_one_letter_code
_entity_poly.pdbx_strand_id
1 'polypeptide(L)' 'MKTMAKLNKLGYELLPHPPYSPDLAPSGYFLFADLKRMLAGKKFKDNDAVIFETEAYFSD' A
#
# COMPACT_ATOMS: atom_id res chain seq x y z
N MET A 1 -20.80 10.80 5.13
CA MET A 1 -19.67 9.90 4.82
C MET A 1 -19.50 9.80 3.29
N LYS A 2 -18.72 10.69 2.65
CA LYS A 2 -18.56 10.69 1.17
C LYS A 2 -17.91 9.40 0.65
N THR A 3 -16.96 8.83 1.40
CA THR A 3 -16.27 7.58 1.06
C THR A 3 -17.20 6.36 1.07
N MET A 4 -17.98 6.15 2.15
CA MET A 4 -18.92 5.03 2.25
C MET A 4 -19.97 5.05 1.13
N ALA A 5 -20.50 6.24 0.80
CA ALA A 5 -21.44 6.39 -0.30
C ALA A 5 -20.82 6.01 -1.67
N LYS A 6 -19.54 6.35 -1.89
CA LYS A 6 -18.82 5.98 -3.11
C LYS A 6 -18.54 4.48 -3.18
N LEU A 7 -18.13 3.85 -2.08
CA LEU A 7 -17.92 2.39 -2.00
C LEU A 7 -19.21 1.63 -2.33
N ASN A 8 -20.32 2.04 -1.73
CA ASN A 8 -21.64 1.47 -2.03
C ASN A 8 -22.04 1.66 -3.49
N LYS A 9 -21.81 2.86 -4.06
CA LYS A 9 -22.11 3.14 -5.48
C LYS A 9 -21.28 2.27 -6.44
N LEU A 10 -20.06 1.90 -6.05
CA LEU A 10 -19.18 1.04 -6.84
C LEU A 10 -19.44 -0.46 -6.59
N GLY A 11 -20.28 -0.81 -5.62
CA GLY A 11 -20.59 -2.21 -5.28
C GLY A 11 -19.47 -2.94 -4.53
N TYR A 12 -18.53 -2.22 -3.90
CA TYR A 12 -17.48 -2.85 -3.12
C TYR A 12 -18.02 -3.34 -1.77
N GLU A 13 -17.73 -4.60 -1.46
CA GLU A 13 -17.92 -5.16 -0.13
C GLU A 13 -16.83 -4.65 0.82
N LEU A 14 -17.23 -4.16 2.00
CA LEU A 14 -16.30 -3.73 3.03
C LEU A 14 -16.05 -4.88 4.01
N LEU A 15 -14.83 -5.41 3.99
CA LEU A 15 -14.41 -6.42 4.97
C LEU A 15 -14.21 -5.79 6.35
N PRO A 16 -14.67 -6.42 7.44
CA PRO A 16 -14.43 -5.93 8.79
C PRO A 16 -12.93 -6.00 9.10
N HIS A 17 -12.36 -4.89 9.57
CA HIS A 17 -10.97 -4.83 10.01
C HIS A 17 -10.90 -4.39 11.49
N PRO A 18 -10.33 -5.20 12.39
CA PRO A 18 -10.20 -4.83 13.79
C PRO A 18 -9.25 -3.63 13.99
N PRO A 19 -9.45 -2.82 15.03
CA PRO A 19 -8.54 -1.73 15.37
C PRO A 19 -7.10 -2.25 15.59
N TYR A 20 -6.11 -1.48 15.14
CA TYR A 20 -4.68 -1.71 15.41
C TYR A 20 -4.16 -3.12 15.06
N SER A 21 -4.65 -3.72 13.97
CA SER A 21 -4.25 -5.07 13.54
C SER A 21 -3.40 -5.05 12.25
N PRO A 22 -2.18 -4.47 12.29
CA PRO A 22 -1.30 -4.41 11.11
C PRO A 22 -0.84 -5.80 10.64
N ASP A 23 -0.82 -6.77 11.55
CA ASP A 23 -0.56 -8.18 11.31
C ASP A 23 -1.67 -8.87 10.49
N LEU A 24 -2.90 -8.32 10.49
CA LEU A 24 -4.01 -8.81 9.69
C LEU A 24 -4.12 -8.13 8.32
N ALA A 25 -3.37 -7.05 8.08
CA ALA A 25 -3.39 -6.33 6.82
C ALA A 25 -2.27 -6.83 5.90
N PRO A 26 -2.56 -7.52 4.78
CA PRO A 26 -1.52 -8.01 3.85
C PRO A 26 -0.61 -6.91 3.33
N SER A 27 -1.15 -5.70 3.15
CA SER A 27 -0.35 -4.52 2.80
C SER A 27 0.68 -4.17 3.89
N GLY A 28 0.29 -4.30 5.16
CA GLY A 28 1.11 -3.97 6.32
C GLY A 28 2.22 -4.98 6.58
N TYR A 29 1.87 -6.24 6.82
CA TYR A 29 2.85 -7.25 7.26
C TYR A 29 3.69 -7.84 6.13
N PHE A 30 3.16 -7.89 4.90
CA PHE A 30 3.84 -8.51 3.75
C PHE A 30 4.38 -7.45 2.80
N LEU A 31 3.49 -6.71 2.11
CA LEU A 31 3.90 -5.82 1.02
C LEU A 31 4.85 -4.72 1.48
N PHE A 32 4.46 -3.94 2.49
CA PHE A 32 5.29 -2.83 2.96
C PHE A 32 6.52 -3.28 3.74
N ALA A 33 6.51 -4.48 4.33
CA ALA A 33 7.70 -5.04 4.94
C ALA A 33 8.78 -5.30 3.88
N ASP A 34 8.40 -5.92 2.75
CA ASP A 34 9.34 -6.22 1.68
C ASP A 34 9.75 -4.96 0.90
N LEU A 35 8.81 -4.09 0.58
CA LEU A 35 9.09 -2.82 -0.09
C LEU A 35 10.07 -1.96 0.73
N LYS A 36 9.91 -1.90 2.07
CA LYS A 36 10.85 -1.20 2.95
C LYS A 36 12.24 -1.81 2.92
N ARG A 37 12.34 -3.15 2.84
CA ARG A 37 13.62 -3.85 2.70
C ARG A 37 14.31 -3.47 1.39
N MET A 38 13.56 -3.44 0.28
CA MET A 38 14.08 -3.04 -1.03
C MET A 38 14.54 -1.57 -1.03
N LEU A 39 13.79 -0.68 -0.38
CA LEU A 39 14.08 0.77 -0.34
C LEU A 39 15.14 1.15 0.70
N ALA A 40 15.52 0.23 1.60
CA ALA A 40 16.42 0.52 2.71
C ALA A 40 17.76 1.10 2.23
N GLY A 41 18.16 2.25 2.79
CA GLY A 41 19.43 2.91 2.48
C GLY A 41 19.47 3.68 1.16
N LYS A 42 18.42 3.61 0.32
CA LYS A 42 18.33 4.39 -0.91
C LYS A 42 17.97 5.85 -0.59
N LYS A 43 18.63 6.79 -1.27
CA LYS A 43 18.28 8.21 -1.24
C LYS A 43 17.87 8.64 -2.64
N PHE A 44 16.67 9.16 -2.76
CA PHE A 44 16.13 9.64 -4.03
C PHE A 44 16.31 11.15 -4.13
N LYS A 45 16.64 11.63 -5.33
CA LYS A 45 16.85 13.06 -5.60
C LYS A 45 15.53 13.80 -5.84
N ASP A 46 14.54 13.10 -6.37
CA ASP A 46 13.24 13.61 -6.78
C ASP A 46 12.19 12.49 -6.70
N ASN A 47 10.94 12.86 -6.97
CA ASN A 47 9.81 11.93 -6.93
C ASN A 47 9.82 10.92 -8.08
N ASP A 48 10.35 11.30 -9.24
CA ASP A 48 10.37 10.43 -10.41
C ASP A 48 11.27 9.22 -10.16
N ALA A 49 12.40 9.44 -9.48
CA ALA A 49 13.30 8.36 -9.08
C ALA A 49 12.66 7.35 -8.11
N VAL A 50 11.84 7.80 -7.14
CA VAL A 50 11.15 6.87 -6.22
C VAL A 50 9.97 6.17 -6.89
N ILE A 51 9.27 6.84 -7.80
CA ILE A 51 8.18 6.23 -8.59
C ILE A 51 8.76 5.10 -9.45
N PHE A 52 9.82 5.38 -10.21
CA PHE A 52 10.47 4.38 -11.07
C PHE A 52 10.91 3.14 -10.28
N GLU A 53 11.58 3.33 -9.15
CA GLU A 53 12.02 2.21 -8.30
C GLU A 53 10.83 1.41 -7.73
N THR A 54 9.75 2.10 -7.37
CA THR A 54 8.54 1.44 -6.85
C THR A 54 7.82 0.67 -7.96
N GLU A 55 7.72 1.21 -9.17
CA GLU A 55 7.13 0.53 -10.32
C GLU A 55 7.96 -0.69 -10.73
N ALA A 56 9.29 -0.59 -10.69
CA ALA A 56 10.17 -1.72 -10.95
C ALA A 56 9.91 -2.90 -9.98
N TYR A 57 9.64 -2.62 -8.70
CA TYR A 57 9.29 -3.65 -7.71
C TYR A 57 7.99 -4.41 -8.06
N PHE A 58 7.03 -3.77 -8.75
CA PHE A 58 5.77 -4.39 -9.16
C PHE A 58 5.77 -4.95 -10.58
N SER A 59 6.88 -4.82 -11.31
CA SER A 59 6.97 -5.19 -12.72
C SER A 59 7.37 -6.65 -12.97
N ASP A 60 7.60 -7.43 -11.90
CA ASP A 60 7.82 -8.88 -11.94
C ASP A 60 6.51 -9.69 -11.89
#